data_AF-A0A545BDU7-F1
#
_entry.id   AF-A0A545BDU7-F1
#
_cell.length_a   1.000
_cell.length_b   1.000
_cell.length_c   1.000
_cell.angle_alpha   90.00
_cell.angle_beta   90.00
_cell.angle_gamma   90.00
#
_symmetry.space_group_name_H-M   'P 1'
#
loop_
_entity.id
_entity.type
_entity.pdbx_description
1 polymer ?
#
loop_
_entity_poly.entity_id
_entity_poly.type
_entity_poly.pdbx_seq_one_letter_code
_entity_poly.pdbx_strand_id
1 'polypeptide(L)' 'MVVDSVRPGGGVPNMGAGGVRKPYERLRVIWLGRTRVPGIEAGVKLRLKGMVTQVDGLPAMFNPRYEILSRQEHL' A
#
# COMPACT_ATOMS: atom_id res chain seq x y z
N MET A 1 -9.91 -3.52 3.09
CA MET A 1 -8.49 -3.15 3.32
C MET A 1 -8.43 -1.63 3.31
N VAL A 2 -8.40 -0.99 4.49
CA VAL A 2 -8.26 0.47 4.56
C VAL A 2 -6.78 0.78 4.47
N VAL A 3 -6.32 1.20 3.29
CA VAL A 3 -4.95 1.70 3.11
C VAL A 3 -4.96 3.15 3.59
N ASP A 4 -4.47 3.37 4.81
CA ASP A 4 -4.19 4.72 5.28
C ASP A 4 -3.01 5.26 4.45
N SER A 5 -3.35 6.16 3.54
CA SER A 5 -2.46 7.16 2.94
C SER A 5 -1.11 6.64 2.44
N VAL A 6 -1.06 6.23 1.17
CA VAL A 6 0.22 6.16 0.44
C VAL A 6 0.86 7.55 0.38
N ARG A 7 2.08 7.68 0.91
CA ARG A 7 2.96 8.82 0.59
C ARG A 7 3.94 8.37 -0.48
N PRO A 8 3.96 8.98 -1.68
CA PRO A 8 4.97 8.64 -2.67
C PRO A 8 6.36 9.00 -2.15
N GLY A 9 7.29 8.06 -2.21
CA GLY A 9 8.72 8.36 -2.10
C GLY A 9 9.15 9.19 -3.30
N GLY A 10 9.85 10.31 -3.03
CA GLY A 10 10.09 11.37 -4.00
C GLY A 10 10.92 10.95 -5.22
N GLY A 11 10.56 11.54 -6.37
CA GLY A 11 11.35 11.50 -7.59
C GLY A 11 10.51 11.57 -8.88
N VAL A 12 9.89 12.72 -9.18
CA VAL A 12 10.10 13.55 -10.39
C VAL A 12 9.31 14.87 -10.23
N PRO A 13 9.85 16.02 -10.69
CA PRO A 13 9.39 17.34 -10.28
C PRO A 13 8.28 17.89 -11.17
N ASN A 14 7.61 18.92 -10.65
CA ASN A 14 6.70 19.85 -11.31
C ASN A 14 5.21 19.51 -11.29
N MET A 15 4.58 19.66 -10.11
CA MET A 15 3.23 20.21 -10.04
C MET A 15 3.02 20.78 -8.63
N GLY A 16 2.53 22.02 -8.53
CA GLY A 16 2.35 22.75 -7.26
C GLY A 16 1.71 21.88 -6.17
N ALA A 17 2.49 21.50 -5.15
CA ALA A 17 2.13 20.40 -4.26
C ALA A 17 1.67 20.90 -2.89
N GLY A 18 0.45 21.43 -2.84
CA GLY A 18 -0.38 21.50 -1.63
C GLY A 18 -1.52 20.47 -1.65
N GLY A 19 -1.55 19.56 -2.63
CA GLY A 19 -2.64 18.61 -2.82
C GLY A 19 -2.51 17.38 -1.93
N VAL A 20 -3.33 17.28 -0.89
CA VAL A 20 -3.63 15.99 -0.24
C VAL A 20 -4.25 15.09 -1.31
N ARG A 21 -3.49 14.10 -1.77
CA ARG A 21 -3.99 13.17 -2.78
C ARG A 21 -5.02 12.24 -2.13
N LYS A 22 -6.14 12.03 -2.81
CA LYS A 22 -7.23 11.17 -2.31
C LYS A 22 -6.72 9.75 -2.04
N PRO A 23 -7.24 9.08 -1.00
CA PRO A 23 -6.94 7.68 -0.75
C PRO A 23 -7.38 6.83 -1.94
N TYR A 24 -6.68 5.72 -2.18
CA TYR A 24 -7.11 4.73 -3.17
C TYR A 24 -8.17 3.82 -2.58
N GLU A 25 -9.26 3.59 -3.32
CA GLU A 25 -10.27 2.60 -2.94
C GLU A 25 -9.71 1.17 -2.93
N ARG A 26 -8.77 0.88 -3.85
CA ARG A 26 -8.09 -0.41 -3.98
C ARG A 26 -6.62 -0.19 -4.33
N LEU A 27 -5.74 -1.03 -3.79
CA LEU A 27 -4.30 -1.05 -4.06
C LEU A 27 -3.85 -2.50 -4.26
N ARG A 28 -3.16 -2.80 -5.37
CA ARG A 28 -2.49 -4.09 -5.54
C ARG A 28 -1.17 -4.07 -4.78
N VAL A 29 -0.90 -5.11 -4.01
CA VAL A 29 0.39 -5.28 -3.36
C VAL A 29 0.99 -6.58 -3.85
N ILE A 30 2.18 -6.49 -4.42
CA ILE A 30 2.84 -7.59 -5.13
C ILE A 30 4.13 -7.91 -4.38
N TRP A 31 4.18 -9.11 -3.80
CA TRP A 31 5.38 -9.62 -3.13
C TRP A 31 6.12 -10.59 -4.06
N LEU A 32 7.25 -10.15 -4.57
CA LEU A 32 8.10 -10.96 -5.45
C LEU A 32 9.04 -11.82 -4.60
N GLY A 33 9.25 -13.06 -5.00
CA GLY A 33 10.20 -13.98 -4.33
C GLY A 33 9.78 -14.42 -2.92
N ARG A 34 8.52 -14.22 -2.53
CA ARG A 34 7.99 -14.66 -1.23
C ARG A 34 6.77 -15.56 -1.44
N THR A 35 6.86 -16.81 -1.02
CA THR A 35 5.73 -17.76 -1.05
C THR A 35 4.66 -17.42 -0.01
N ARG A 36 5.07 -16.80 1.11
CA ARG A 36 4.15 -16.33 2.16
C ARG A 36 4.64 -15.01 2.74
N VAL A 37 3.70 -14.15 3.13
CA VAL A 37 4.01 -12.90 3.84
C VAL A 37 3.50 -13.02 5.29
N PRO A 38 4.40 -13.11 6.28
CA PRO A 38 4.01 -13.36 7.66
C PRO A 38 3.04 -12.31 8.21
N GLY A 39 1.95 -12.79 8.82
CA GLY A 39 0.95 -11.97 9.51
C GLY A 39 0.04 -11.15 8.59
N ILE A 40 0.16 -11.29 7.27
CA ILE A 40 -0.81 -10.73 6.32
C ILE A 40 -1.87 -11.78 6.02
N GLU A 41 -3.07 -11.53 6.52
CA GLU A 41 -4.25 -12.37 6.35
C GLU A 41 -5.45 -11.49 6.01
N ALA A 42 -6.54 -12.09 5.50
CA ALA A 42 -7.75 -11.36 5.20
C ALA A 42 -8.29 -10.68 6.48
N GLY A 43 -8.73 -9.41 6.36
CA GLY A 43 -9.24 -8.65 7.49
C GLY A 43 -8.17 -7.94 8.34
N VAL A 44 -6.88 -8.21 8.12
CA VAL A 44 -5.79 -7.51 8.81
C VAL A 44 -5.67 -6.07 8.30
N LYS A 45 -5.58 -5.11 9.23
CA LYS A 45 -5.24 -3.71 8.90
C LYS A 45 -3.73 -3.57 8.81
N LEU A 46 -3.26 -3.03 7.69
CA LEU A 46 -1.84 -2.86 7.38
C LEU A 46 -1.52 -1.39 7.10
N ARG A 47 -0.35 -0.94 7.56
CA ARG A 47 0.32 0.24 7.04
C ARG A 47 1.34 -0.18 6.00
N LEU A 48 1.31 0.44 4.83
CA LEU A 48 2.21 0.13 3.72
C LEU A 48 3.03 1.37 3.37
N LYS A 49 4.34 1.18 3.20
CA LYS A 49 5.26 2.21 2.75
C LYS A 49 6.04 1.71 1.55
N GLY A 50 5.90 2.42 0.43
CA GLY A 50 6.55 2.08 -0.82
C GLY A 50 6.15 3.04 -1.94
N MET A 51 6.70 2.81 -3.12
CA MET A 51 6.30 3.53 -4.33
C MET A 51 5.05 2.91 -4.93
N VAL A 52 4.11 3.77 -5.34
CA VAL A 52 2.95 3.35 -6.14
C VAL A 52 3.25 3.58 -7.61
N THR A 53 3.01 2.54 -8.39
CA THR A 53 3.02 2.55 -9.86
C THR A 53 1.66 2.10 -10.38
N GLN A 54 1.42 2.25 -11.68
CA GLN A 54 0.20 1.75 -12.34
C GLN A 54 0.49 0.42 -13.03
N VAL A 55 -0.30 -0.61 -12.74
CA VAL A 55 -0.22 -1.95 -13.36
C VAL A 55 -1.62 -2.37 -13.78
N ASP A 56 -1.82 -2.62 -15.06
CA ASP A 56 -3.14 -2.91 -15.67
C ASP A 56 -4.23 -1.90 -15.27
N GLY A 57 -3.86 -0.62 -15.19
CA GLY A 57 -4.78 0.46 -14.80
C GLY A 57 -5.12 0.53 -13.31
N LEU A 58 -4.53 -0.32 -12.46
CA LEU A 58 -4.69 -0.26 -11.01
C LEU A 58 -3.41 0.20 -10.30
N PRO A 59 -3.52 0.99 -9.22
CA PRO A 59 -2.37 1.35 -8.42
C PRO A 59 -1.78 0.09 -7.77
N ALA A 60 -0.46 -0.05 -7.83
CA ALA A 60 0.28 -1.19 -7.33
C ALA A 60 1.54 -0.78 -6.57
N MET A 61 1.90 -1.54 -5.53
CA MET A 61 3.20 -1.47 -4.87
C MET A 61 3.90 -2.83 -4.97
N PHE A 62 5.19 -2.79 -5.31
CA PHE A 62 6.05 -3.97 -5.31
C PHE A 62 6.88 -4.00 -4.03
N ASN A 63 6.90 -5.14 -3.34
CA ASN A 63 7.67 -5.39 -2.12
C ASN A 63 7.66 -4.21 -1.12
N PRO A 64 6.49 -3.64 -0.77
CA PRO A 64 6.48 -2.52 0.17
C PRO A 64 6.89 -2.99 1.56
N ARG A 65 7.42 -2.06 2.34
CA ARG A 65 7.54 -2.26 3.78
C ARG A 65 6.13 -2.24 4.38
N TYR A 66 5.82 -3.22 5.21
CA TYR A 66 4.51 -3.34 5.84
C TYR A 66 4.64 -3.38 7.36
N GLU A 67 3.62 -2.86 8.04
CA GLU A 67 3.40 -2.97 9.49
C GLU A 67 1.96 -3.40 9.73
N ILE A 68 1.77 -4.34 10.66
CA ILE A 68 0.43 -4.82 11.05
C ILE A 68 -0.11 -3.89 12.13
N LEU A 69 -1.23 -3.23 11.84
CA LEU A 69 -1.85 -2.26 12.76
C LEU A 69 -2.87 -2.92 13.68
N SER A 70 -3.59 -3.94 13.17
CA SER A 70 -4.52 -4.73 13.96
C SER A 70 -4.80 -6.03 13.20
N ARG A 71 -4.63 -7.16 13.89
CA ARG A 71 -5.23 -8.43 13.53
C ARG A 71 -6.62 -8.39 14.15
N GLN A 72 -7.68 -8.20 13.37
CA GLN A 72 -9.01 -8.38 13.92
C GLN A 72 -9.13 -9.87 14.25
N GLU A 73 -9.11 -10.21 15.53
CA GLU A 73 -9.36 -11.58 15.97
C GLU A 73 -10.84 -11.85 15.69
N HIS A 74 -11.11 -12.82 14.82
CA HIS A 74 -12.45 -13.29 14.54
C HIS A 74 -12.90 -14.11 15.77
N LEU A 75 -13.56 -13.44 16.72
CA LEU A 75 -14.35 -14.09 17.78
C LEU A 75 -15.62 -14.68 17.18
#